data_AF-A0A9W5EV29-F1
#
_entry.id   AF-A0A9W5EV29-F1
#
_cell.length_a   1.000
_cell.length_b   1.000
_cell.length_c   1.000
_cell.angle_alpha   90.00
_cell.angle_beta   90.00
_cell.angle_gamma   90.00
#
_symmetry.space_group_name_H-M   'P 1'
#
loop_
_entity.id
_entity.type
_entity.pdbx_description
1 polymer ?
#
loop_
_entity_poly.entity_id
_entity_poly.type
_entity_poly.pdbx_seq_one_letter_code
_entity_poly.pdbx_strand_id
1 'polypeptide(L)'
;MQSNEIAKQFLAPKINNPVSIFTDTKLFEDVLFWARESARELFSTQVTKLDLVRKIDDVGIVVDEIMQKTSHKMLDRGKRGKNSLFTRLCSTEKTIEWLIQRWANVFVNIATNKNYKDHIDAGTLGKYLSDNIEIEQDFDFELVLEDFKKLLKNELKSGLKRFYDEMLFDWDLDLKDFEEACEKCKLTSTEVLGYDPYELPQMKAEPTKSGHSQLVLFF
;
A
#
# COMPACT_ATOMS: atom_id res chain seq x y z
N MET A 1 11.46 13.47 6.56
CA MET A 1 12.49 12.46 6.85
C MET A 1 11.75 11.23 7.33
N GLN A 2 11.96 10.06 6.72
CA GLN A 2 11.21 8.85 7.08
C GLN A 2 11.63 8.36 8.47
N SER A 3 10.70 7.81 9.25
CA SER A 3 10.92 7.35 10.63
C SER A 3 12.05 6.34 10.76
N ASN A 4 12.29 5.51 9.74
CA ASN A 4 13.45 4.60 9.69
C ASN A 4 14.80 5.33 9.63
N GLU A 5 14.88 6.42 8.86
CA GLU A 5 16.07 7.27 8.76
C GLU A 5 16.28 8.03 10.07
N ILE A 6 15.21 8.51 10.71
CA ILE A 6 15.28 9.14 12.03
C ILE A 6 15.85 8.13 13.04
N ALA A 7 15.31 6.91 13.10
CA ALA A 7 15.77 5.87 14.01
C ALA A 7 17.27 5.58 13.83
N LYS A 8 17.73 5.42 12.58
CA LYS A 8 19.15 5.20 12.29
C LYS A 8 20.01 6.40 12.71
N GLN A 9 19.63 7.61 12.36
CA GLN A 9 20.44 8.80 12.65
C GLN A 9 20.46 9.18 14.14
N PHE A 10 19.38 8.94 14.89
CA PHE A 10 19.27 9.37 16.28
C PHE A 10 19.63 8.28 17.30
N LEU A 11 19.34 7.00 17.01
CA LEU A 11 19.66 5.90 17.93
C LEU A 11 21.01 5.28 17.63
N ALA A 12 21.37 5.08 16.36
CA ALA A 12 22.58 4.32 16.03
C ALA A 12 23.88 4.94 16.60
N PRO A 13 24.08 6.28 16.58
CA PRO A 13 25.28 6.89 17.14
C PRO A 13 25.42 6.73 18.67
N LYS A 14 24.32 6.44 19.37
CA LYS A 14 24.30 6.27 20.83
C LYS A 14 24.64 4.84 21.25
N ILE A 15 24.72 3.91 20.29
CA ILE A 15 24.87 2.47 20.55
C ILE A 15 26.16 1.99 19.90
N ASN A 16 27.16 1.76 20.75
CA ASN A 16 28.49 1.32 20.33
C ASN A 16 28.52 -0.13 19.83
N ASN A 17 27.62 -0.99 20.33
CA ASN A 17 27.57 -2.40 19.97
C ASN A 17 26.13 -2.81 19.62
N PRO A 18 25.84 -3.26 18.39
CA PRO A 18 24.49 -3.67 17.99
C PRO A 18 23.90 -4.80 18.85
N VAL A 19 24.75 -5.64 19.46
CA VAL A 19 24.30 -6.69 20.38
C VAL A 19 23.62 -6.10 21.63
N SER A 20 24.01 -4.90 22.06
CA SER A 20 23.46 -4.29 23.27
C SER A 20 21.97 -3.96 23.15
N ILE A 21 21.47 -3.76 21.92
CA ILE A 21 20.04 -3.58 21.63
C ILE A 21 19.22 -4.74 22.21
N PHE A 22 19.74 -5.97 22.13
CA PHE A 22 19.03 -7.17 22.58
C PHE A 22 19.22 -7.49 24.06
N THR A 23 20.15 -6.82 24.74
CA THR A 23 20.44 -7.04 26.16
C THR A 23 19.89 -5.95 27.06
N ASP A 24 19.76 -4.73 26.54
CA ASP A 24 19.17 -3.59 27.23
C ASP A 24 17.70 -3.46 26.84
N THR A 25 16.81 -3.72 27.80
CA THR A 25 15.35 -3.65 27.60
C THR A 25 14.91 -2.28 27.11
N LYS A 26 15.48 -1.20 27.65
CA LYS A 26 15.08 0.16 27.30
C LYS A 26 15.49 0.52 25.88
N LEU A 27 16.72 0.16 25.48
CA LEU A 27 17.15 0.33 24.08
C LEU A 27 16.30 -0.49 23.12
N PHE A 28 15.90 -1.71 23.52
CA PHE A 28 15.01 -2.53 22.70
C PHE A 28 13.64 -1.86 22.53
N GLU A 29 13.03 -1.38 23.62
CA GLU A 29 11.76 -0.65 23.60
C GLU A 29 11.82 0.62 22.74
N ASP A 30 12.90 1.39 22.85
CA ASP A 30 13.12 2.57 22.00
C ASP A 30 13.13 2.18 20.51
N VAL A 31 13.81 1.08 20.15
CA VAL A 31 13.82 0.57 18.77
C VAL A 31 12.43 0.09 18.32
N LEU A 32 11.66 -0.56 19.20
CA LEU A 32 10.29 -0.99 18.90
C LEU A 32 9.35 0.19 18.68
N PHE A 33 9.49 1.27 19.44
CA PHE A 33 8.75 2.51 19.20
C PHE A 33 8.96 3.00 17.77
N TRP A 34 10.22 3.11 17.32
CA TRP A 34 10.52 3.52 15.95
C TRP A 34 10.10 2.48 14.90
N ALA A 35 10.05 1.20 15.26
CA ALA A 35 9.52 0.17 14.38
C ALA A 35 8.02 0.35 14.12
N ARG A 36 7.24 0.72 15.14
CA ARG A 36 5.82 1.07 14.98
C ARG A 36 5.63 2.26 14.05
N GLU A 37 6.32 3.36 14.31
CA GLU A 37 6.19 4.58 13.50
C GLU A 37 6.66 4.36 12.06
N SER A 38 7.76 3.63 11.86
CA SER A 38 8.23 3.25 10.52
C SER A 38 7.22 2.36 9.79
N ALA A 39 6.57 1.43 10.49
CA ALA A 39 5.54 0.59 9.90
C ALA A 39 4.28 1.40 9.56
N ARG A 40 3.89 2.35 10.42
CA ARG A 40 2.77 3.27 10.17
C ARG A 40 2.97 4.07 8.89
N GLU A 41 4.14 4.68 8.71
CA GLU A 41 4.52 5.38 7.48
C GLU A 41 4.51 4.43 6.27
N LEU A 42 5.14 3.25 6.42
CA LEU A 42 5.24 2.28 5.33
C LEU A 42 3.86 1.80 4.84
N PHE A 43 2.93 1.53 5.75
CA PHE A 43 1.58 1.10 5.38
C PHE A 43 0.72 2.26 4.87
N SER A 44 0.94 3.48 5.38
CA SER A 44 0.23 4.68 4.89
C SER A 44 0.54 5.00 3.43
N THR A 45 1.74 4.66 2.95
CA THR A 45 2.12 4.81 1.54
C THR A 45 1.53 3.73 0.61
N GLN A 46 0.98 2.65 1.18
CA GLN A 46 0.44 1.52 0.43
C GLN A 46 -1.07 1.47 0.58
N VAL A 47 -1.78 1.88 -0.48
CA VAL A 47 -3.26 1.95 -0.52
C VAL A 47 -3.92 0.65 -0.03
N THR A 48 -3.37 -0.51 -0.42
CA THR A 48 -3.88 -1.84 -0.04
C THR A 48 -3.66 -2.23 1.42
N LYS A 49 -2.91 -1.43 2.18
CA LYS A 49 -2.53 -1.69 3.58
C LYS A 49 -2.99 -0.58 4.53
N LEU A 50 -3.86 0.33 4.08
CA LEU A 50 -4.38 1.40 4.94
C LEU A 50 -5.16 0.87 6.15
N ASP A 51 -5.81 -0.30 6.03
CA ASP A 51 -6.49 -0.96 7.15
C ASP A 51 -5.51 -1.36 8.27
N LEU A 52 -4.26 -1.66 7.91
CA LEU A 52 -3.21 -2.02 8.85
C LEU A 52 -2.80 -0.85 9.72
N VAL A 53 -2.83 0.38 9.19
CA VAL A 53 -2.49 1.61 9.93
C VAL A 53 -3.37 1.75 11.18
N ARG A 54 -4.67 1.52 11.03
CA ARG A 54 -5.65 1.62 12.13
C ARG A 54 -5.46 0.55 13.20
N LYS A 55 -4.94 -0.61 12.80
CA LYS A 55 -4.70 -1.75 13.71
C LYS A 55 -3.38 -1.62 14.48
N ILE A 56 -2.49 -0.69 14.12
CA ILE A 56 -1.18 -0.54 14.79
C ILE A 56 -1.35 -0.24 16.27
N ASP A 57 -2.31 0.60 16.65
CA ASP A 57 -2.49 0.98 18.05
C ASP A 57 -3.05 -0.16 18.89
N ASP A 58 -3.96 -0.97 18.34
CA ASP A 58 -4.54 -2.13 19.02
C ASP A 58 -3.59 -3.34 19.09
N VAL A 59 -2.93 -3.65 17.97
CA VAL A 59 -2.14 -4.88 17.81
C VAL A 59 -0.66 -4.65 18.13
N GLY A 60 -0.17 -3.42 18.01
CA GLY A 60 1.26 -3.10 18.11
C GLY A 60 1.87 -3.44 19.47
N ILE A 61 1.12 -3.28 20.56
CA ILE A 61 1.57 -3.67 21.91
C ILE A 61 1.82 -5.19 21.98
N VAL A 62 0.96 -6.00 21.35
CA VAL A 62 1.14 -7.45 21.31
C VAL A 62 2.37 -7.83 20.49
N VAL A 63 2.62 -7.13 19.37
CA VAL A 63 3.84 -7.33 18.58
C VAL A 63 5.09 -7.03 19.42
N ASP A 64 5.08 -5.93 20.17
CA ASP A 64 6.19 -5.57 21.05
C ASP A 64 6.48 -6.65 22.08
N GLU A 65 5.45 -7.16 22.76
CA GLU A 65 5.60 -8.26 23.71
C GLU A 65 6.21 -9.51 23.07
N ILE A 66 5.78 -9.87 21.86
CA ILE A 66 6.32 -11.03 21.12
C ILE A 66 7.79 -10.78 20.77
N MET A 67 8.11 -9.58 20.29
CA MET A 67 9.48 -9.20 19.94
C MET A 67 10.39 -9.24 21.17
N GLN A 68 9.94 -8.73 22.32
CA GLN A 68 10.67 -8.78 23.59
C GLN A 68 10.86 -10.22 24.07
N LYS A 69 9.79 -11.03 24.13
CA LYS A 69 9.84 -12.44 24.57
C LYS A 69 10.77 -13.29 23.70
N THR A 70 10.94 -12.93 22.44
CA THR A 70 11.75 -13.70 21.48
C THR A 70 13.12 -13.09 21.17
N SER A 71 13.45 -11.90 21.71
CA SER A 71 14.69 -11.14 21.43
C SER A 71 15.96 -11.98 21.62
N HIS A 72 16.07 -12.68 22.75
CA HIS A 72 17.20 -13.57 23.06
C HIS A 72 17.35 -14.69 22.01
N LYS A 73 16.24 -15.30 21.56
CA LYS A 73 16.24 -16.33 20.51
C LYS A 73 16.62 -15.75 19.16
N MET A 74 16.22 -14.51 18.86
CA MET A 74 16.59 -13.82 17.62
C MET A 74 18.10 -13.59 17.57
N LEU A 75 18.68 -13.08 18.65
CA LEU A 75 20.11 -12.82 18.77
C LEU A 75 20.92 -14.12 18.68
N ASP A 76 20.52 -15.15 19.44
CA ASP A 76 21.22 -16.43 19.46
C ASP A 76 21.17 -17.14 18.09
N ARG A 77 20.04 -17.06 17.37
CA ARG A 77 19.96 -17.53 15.96
C ARG A 77 20.83 -16.68 15.03
N GLY A 78 20.89 -15.37 15.24
CA GLY A 78 21.73 -14.45 14.49
C GLY A 78 23.22 -14.78 14.65
N LYS A 79 23.69 -14.94 15.89
CA LYS A 79 25.09 -15.33 16.18
C LYS A 79 25.47 -16.67 15.57
N ARG A 80 24.52 -17.61 15.47
CA ARG A 80 24.72 -18.94 14.86
C ARG A 80 24.56 -18.93 13.32
N GLY A 81 24.34 -17.79 12.68
CA GLY A 81 24.16 -17.70 11.23
C GLY A 81 22.84 -18.26 10.72
N LYS A 82 21.85 -18.49 11.59
CA LYS A 82 20.58 -19.17 11.27
C LYS A 82 19.47 -18.23 10.79
N ASN A 83 19.71 -16.93 10.75
CA ASN A 83 18.77 -15.94 10.23
C ASN A 83 19.51 -14.74 9.62
N SER A 84 18.78 -13.85 8.95
CA SER A 84 19.34 -12.66 8.29
C SER A 84 19.90 -11.60 9.23
N LEU A 85 19.74 -11.73 10.55
CA LEU A 85 20.37 -10.83 11.54
C LEU A 85 21.90 -11.01 11.54
N PHE A 86 22.41 -12.19 11.20
CA PHE A 86 23.85 -12.49 11.19
C PHE A 86 24.67 -11.45 10.43
N THR A 87 24.25 -11.11 9.20
CA THR A 87 24.95 -10.14 8.34
C THR A 87 24.69 -8.68 8.72
N ARG A 88 23.74 -8.45 9.65
CA ARG A 88 23.27 -7.12 10.06
C ARG A 88 23.88 -6.68 11.41
N LEU A 89 24.29 -7.62 12.25
CA LEU A 89 25.01 -7.37 13.52
C LEU A 89 26.39 -6.70 13.36
N CYS A 90 26.86 -6.46 12.14
CA CYS A 90 28.08 -5.69 11.89
C CYS A 90 27.88 -4.18 12.02
N SER A 91 26.63 -3.70 12.04
CA SER A 91 26.31 -2.28 12.15
C SER A 91 25.03 -2.10 12.96
N THR A 92 25.05 -1.11 13.86
CA THR A 92 23.89 -0.69 14.63
C THR A 92 22.74 -0.26 13.72
N GLU A 93 23.02 0.54 12.69
CA GLU A 93 22.00 0.98 11.72
C GLU A 93 21.33 -0.19 11.01
N LYS A 94 22.14 -1.14 10.52
CA LYS A 94 21.65 -2.35 9.85
C LYS A 94 20.85 -3.26 10.79
N THR A 95 21.21 -3.27 12.07
CA THR A 95 20.49 -4.03 13.11
C THR A 95 19.14 -3.39 13.42
N ILE A 96 19.09 -2.06 13.54
CA ILE A 96 17.84 -1.30 13.73
C ILE A 96 16.91 -1.51 12.52
N GLU A 97 17.43 -1.34 11.29
CA GLU A 97 16.69 -1.60 10.06
C GLU A 97 16.09 -3.01 10.04
N TRP A 98 16.89 -4.01 10.41
CA TRP A 98 16.44 -5.40 10.48
C TRP A 98 15.32 -5.60 11.51
N LEU A 99 15.41 -4.96 12.68
CA LEU A 99 14.38 -5.02 13.72
C LEU A 99 13.08 -4.36 13.26
N ILE A 100 13.15 -3.21 12.59
CA ILE A 100 11.98 -2.53 12.01
C ILE A 100 11.29 -3.45 10.99
N GLN A 101 12.05 -4.04 10.06
CA GLN A 101 11.50 -4.99 9.09
C GLN A 101 10.91 -6.23 9.76
N ARG A 102 11.56 -6.74 10.81
CA ARG A 102 11.08 -7.89 11.58
C ARG A 102 9.75 -7.58 12.26
N TRP A 103 9.65 -6.43 12.89
CA TRP A 103 8.44 -5.94 13.55
C TRP A 103 7.27 -5.85 12.56
N ALA A 104 7.46 -5.17 11.43
CA ALA A 104 6.43 -5.03 10.40
C ALA A 104 5.94 -6.40 9.88
N ASN A 105 6.86 -7.35 9.69
CA ASN A 105 6.50 -8.71 9.27
C ASN A 105 5.71 -9.47 10.34
N VAL A 106 6.07 -9.34 11.61
CA VAL A 106 5.31 -9.97 12.71
C VAL A 106 3.92 -9.34 12.82
N PHE A 107 3.85 -8.01 12.73
CA PHE A 107 2.59 -7.26 12.73
C PHE A 107 1.64 -7.73 11.62
N VAL A 108 2.10 -7.78 10.36
CA VAL A 108 1.27 -8.22 9.23
C VAL A 108 0.77 -9.64 9.45
N ASN A 109 1.63 -10.56 9.91
CA ASN A 109 1.22 -11.94 10.18
C ASN A 109 0.13 -12.01 11.26
N ILE A 110 0.30 -11.28 12.36
CA ILE A 110 -0.68 -11.25 13.44
C ILE A 110 -1.99 -10.61 12.98
N ALA A 111 -1.94 -9.51 12.24
CA ALA A 111 -3.12 -8.75 11.86
C ALA A 111 -3.92 -9.34 10.68
N THR A 112 -3.31 -10.22 9.87
CA THR A 112 -3.93 -10.68 8.60
C THR A 112 -3.96 -12.19 8.42
N ASN A 113 -2.99 -12.93 8.97
CA ASN A 113 -2.87 -14.35 8.70
C ASN A 113 -3.55 -15.18 9.79
N LYS A 114 -4.76 -15.67 9.48
CA LYS A 114 -5.57 -16.53 10.37
C LYS A 114 -4.88 -17.81 10.84
N ASN A 115 -3.88 -18.29 10.09
CA ASN A 115 -3.11 -19.49 10.46
C ASN A 115 -1.90 -19.16 11.35
N TYR A 116 -1.61 -17.88 11.59
CA TYR A 116 -0.55 -17.48 12.49
C TYR A 116 -0.98 -17.75 13.93
N LYS A 117 -0.09 -18.37 14.72
CA LYS A 117 -0.41 -18.83 16.08
C LYS A 117 -1.00 -17.71 16.95
N ASP A 118 -0.46 -16.51 16.82
CA ASP A 118 -0.83 -15.35 17.63
C ASP A 118 -1.71 -14.37 16.83
N HIS A 119 -2.48 -14.85 15.85
CA HIS A 119 -3.37 -14.02 15.04
C HIS A 119 -4.43 -13.31 15.89
N ILE A 120 -4.65 -12.03 15.60
CA ILE A 120 -5.67 -11.21 16.25
C ILE A 120 -6.65 -10.71 15.19
N ASP A 121 -7.93 -11.02 15.38
CA ASP A 121 -9.00 -10.44 14.58
C ASP A 121 -9.40 -9.05 15.12
N ALA A 122 -8.52 -8.06 14.84
CA ALA A 122 -8.75 -6.67 15.20
C ALA A 122 -9.90 -6.04 14.39
N GLY A 123 -10.41 -6.70 13.34
CA GLY A 123 -11.61 -6.26 12.61
C GLY A 123 -12.90 -6.32 13.43
N THR A 124 -12.88 -7.04 14.55
CA THR A 124 -14.04 -7.20 15.44
C THR A 124 -14.13 -6.14 16.54
N LEU A 125 -13.02 -5.49 16.93
CA LEU A 125 -13.00 -4.50 18.01
C LEU A 125 -13.87 -3.27 17.69
N GLY A 126 -13.85 -2.83 16.44
CA GLY A 126 -14.74 -1.75 15.96
C GLY A 126 -16.24 -2.12 15.98
N LYS A 127 -16.59 -3.41 15.87
CA LYS A 127 -17.99 -3.89 15.92
C LYS A 127 -18.55 -3.94 17.34
N TYR A 128 -17.75 -4.27 18.35
CA TYR A 128 -18.22 -4.31 19.74
C TYR A 128 -18.26 -2.93 20.40
N LEU A 129 -17.45 -1.98 19.93
CA LEU A 129 -17.49 -0.59 20.37
C LEU A 129 -18.64 0.21 19.71
N SER A 130 -19.03 -0.12 18.47
CA SER A 130 -20.15 0.53 17.77
C SER A 130 -21.52 0.22 18.38
N ASP A 131 -21.67 -0.91 19.08
CA ASP A 131 -22.95 -1.31 19.66
C ASP A 131 -23.27 -0.58 20.99
N ASN A 132 -22.29 0.09 21.60
CA ASN A 132 -22.44 0.76 22.90
C ASN A 132 -22.16 2.27 22.88
N ILE A 133 -21.84 2.83 21.73
CA ILE A 133 -21.64 4.27 21.55
C ILE A 133 -22.49 4.65 20.35
N GLU A 134 -23.51 5.49 20.54
CA GLU A 134 -24.08 6.27 19.44
C GLU A 134 -22.98 7.21 18.95
N ILE A 135 -22.13 6.69 18.06
CA ILE A 135 -21.12 7.47 17.35
C ILE A 135 -21.91 8.31 16.35
N GLU A 136 -21.98 9.62 16.58
CA GLU A 136 -22.20 10.60 15.51
C GLU A 136 -21.28 10.19 14.37
N GLN A 137 -21.86 9.67 13.29
CA GLN A 137 -21.12 9.08 12.18
C GLN A 137 -20.03 10.05 11.76
N ASP A 138 -18.78 9.61 11.92
CA ASP A 138 -17.59 10.36 11.63
C ASP A 138 -17.59 10.68 10.13
N PHE A 139 -18.01 11.90 9.77
CA PHE A 139 -18.15 12.42 8.41
C PHE A 139 -16.89 12.17 7.56
N ASP A 140 -15.74 12.01 8.22
CA ASP A 140 -14.44 11.77 7.60
C ASP A 140 -14.30 10.35 7.01
N PHE A 141 -14.96 9.34 7.58
CA PHE A 141 -14.85 7.95 7.10
C PHE A 141 -15.62 7.72 5.79
N GLU A 142 -16.78 8.35 5.65
CA GLU A 142 -17.60 8.29 4.45
C GLU A 142 -16.94 9.04 3.29
N LEU A 143 -16.34 10.21 3.58
CA LEU A 143 -15.52 10.96 2.63
C LEU A 143 -14.31 10.16 2.14
N VAL A 144 -13.56 9.53 3.06
CA VAL A 144 -12.40 8.69 2.71
C VAL A 144 -12.81 7.46 1.89
N LEU A 145 -13.95 6.85 2.17
CA LEU A 145 -14.48 5.74 1.36
C LEU A 145 -14.90 6.18 -0.04
N GLU A 146 -15.52 7.36 -0.17
CA GLU A 146 -15.83 7.93 -1.48
C GLU A 146 -14.58 8.24 -2.29
N ASP A 147 -13.58 8.87 -1.67
CA ASP A 147 -12.32 9.22 -2.33
C ASP A 147 -11.53 7.98 -2.73
N PHE A 148 -11.58 6.91 -1.92
CA PHE A 148 -11.00 5.61 -2.25
C PHE A 148 -11.69 4.95 -3.46
N LYS A 149 -13.03 4.99 -3.50
CA LYS A 149 -13.81 4.49 -4.65
C LYS A 149 -13.50 5.32 -5.91
N LYS A 150 -13.37 6.64 -5.79
CA LYS A 150 -12.99 7.54 -6.90
C LYS A 150 -11.58 7.23 -7.40
N LEU A 151 -10.62 7.01 -6.52
CA LEU A 151 -9.23 6.71 -6.88
C LEU A 151 -9.12 5.37 -7.62
N LEU A 152 -9.77 4.32 -7.10
CA LEU A 152 -9.85 3.03 -7.80
C LEU A 152 -10.55 3.15 -9.17
N LYS A 153 -11.64 3.91 -9.26
CA LYS A 153 -12.33 4.18 -10.53
C LYS A 153 -11.40 4.89 -11.53
N ASN A 154 -10.57 5.82 -11.06
CA ASN A 154 -9.61 6.55 -11.90
C ASN A 154 -8.44 5.68 -12.37
N GLU A 155 -7.89 4.81 -11.52
CA GLU A 155 -6.86 3.85 -11.92
C GLU A 155 -7.37 2.81 -12.91
N LEU A 156 -8.60 2.31 -12.71
CA LEU A 156 -9.25 1.42 -13.69
C LEU A 156 -9.47 2.13 -15.03
N LYS A 157 -9.93 3.38 -15.02
CA LYS A 157 -10.07 4.19 -16.25
C LYS A 157 -8.74 4.41 -16.97
N SER A 158 -7.65 4.71 -16.24
CA SER A 158 -6.35 4.93 -16.87
C SER A 158 -5.77 3.65 -17.47
N GLY A 159 -5.96 2.51 -16.80
CA GLY A 159 -5.58 1.19 -17.32
C GLY A 159 -6.37 0.80 -18.56
N LEU A 160 -7.70 0.98 -18.55
CA LEU A 160 -8.56 0.72 -19.70
C LEU A 160 -8.26 1.66 -20.87
N LYS A 161 -7.96 2.93 -20.61
CA LYS A 161 -7.53 3.87 -21.66
C LYS A 161 -6.23 3.43 -22.32
N ARG A 162 -5.26 2.95 -21.54
CA ARG A 162 -4.02 2.39 -22.09
C ARG A 162 -4.27 1.13 -22.91
N PHE A 163 -5.16 0.25 -22.44
CA PHE A 163 -5.58 -0.93 -23.18
C PHE A 163 -6.25 -0.57 -24.52
N TYR A 164 -7.10 0.46 -24.56
CA TYR A 164 -7.68 0.98 -25.80
C TYR A 164 -6.62 1.54 -26.76
N ASP A 165 -5.66 2.32 -26.24
CA ASP A 165 -4.57 2.88 -27.06
C ASP A 165 -3.68 1.76 -27.64
N GLU A 166 -3.45 0.68 -26.89
CA GLU A 166 -2.72 -0.52 -27.35
C GLU A 166 -3.53 -1.31 -28.40
N MET A 167 -4.85 -1.44 -28.20
CA MET A 167 -5.79 -2.08 -29.13
C MET A 167 -5.81 -1.44 -30.51
N LEU A 168 -5.70 -0.11 -30.61
CA LEU A 168 -5.70 0.60 -31.91
C LEU A 168 -4.59 0.14 -32.87
N PHE A 169 -3.53 -0.49 -32.34
CA PHE A 169 -2.40 -1.00 -33.11
C PHE A 169 -2.39 -2.54 -33.21
N ASP A 170 -3.34 -3.22 -32.58
CA ASP A 170 -3.50 -4.67 -32.59
C ASP A 170 -4.58 -5.07 -33.60
N TRP A 171 -4.29 -6.02 -34.48
CA TRP A 171 -5.24 -6.49 -35.50
C TRP A 171 -6.18 -7.58 -34.98
N ASP A 172 -5.86 -8.17 -33.82
CA ASP A 172 -6.63 -9.26 -33.21
C ASP A 172 -7.67 -8.74 -32.20
N LEU A 173 -7.70 -7.44 -31.90
CA LEU A 173 -8.59 -6.84 -30.92
C LEU A 173 -9.49 -5.79 -31.58
N ASP A 174 -10.78 -5.82 -31.26
CA ASP A 174 -11.77 -4.87 -31.77
C ASP A 174 -12.48 -4.08 -30.64
N LEU A 175 -13.31 -3.12 -31.03
CA LEU A 175 -14.02 -2.25 -30.09
C LEU A 175 -14.94 -3.04 -29.13
N LYS A 176 -15.41 -4.23 -29.53
CA LYS A 176 -16.23 -5.09 -28.68
C LYS A 176 -15.41 -5.74 -27.59
N ASP A 177 -14.15 -6.11 -27.86
CA ASP A 177 -13.21 -6.59 -26.84
C ASP A 177 -12.94 -5.51 -25.78
N PHE A 178 -12.83 -4.25 -26.22
CA PHE A 178 -12.72 -3.11 -25.32
C PHE A 178 -13.96 -2.89 -24.46
N GLU A 179 -15.16 -3.01 -25.04
CA GLU A 179 -16.42 -2.92 -24.29
C GLU A 179 -16.56 -4.04 -23.26
N GLU A 180 -16.17 -5.27 -23.60
CA GLU A 180 -16.18 -6.40 -22.68
C GLU A 180 -15.21 -6.18 -21.50
N ALA A 181 -14.04 -5.59 -21.77
CA ALA A 181 -13.09 -5.20 -20.74
C ALA A 181 -13.65 -4.10 -19.81
N CYS A 182 -14.36 -3.11 -20.38
CA CYS A 182 -15.04 -2.06 -19.62
C CYS A 182 -16.16 -2.63 -18.73
N GLU A 183 -16.97 -3.55 -19.26
CA GLU A 183 -18.08 -4.18 -18.53
C GLU A 183 -17.57 -5.02 -17.35
N LYS A 184 -16.47 -5.77 -17.53
CA LYS A 184 -15.79 -6.50 -16.44
C LYS A 184 -15.34 -5.57 -15.31
N CYS A 185 -15.01 -4.32 -15.63
CA CYS A 185 -14.67 -3.27 -14.68
C CYS A 185 -15.87 -2.43 -14.19
N LYS A 186 -17.10 -2.76 -14.61
CA LYS A 186 -18.34 -2.01 -14.33
C LYS A 186 -18.26 -0.53 -14.78
N LEU A 187 -17.63 -0.28 -15.91
CA LEU A 187 -17.48 1.02 -16.56
C LEU A 187 -18.06 0.96 -17.98
N THR A 188 -18.47 2.10 -18.53
CA THR A 188 -18.82 2.19 -19.96
C THR A 188 -17.64 2.70 -20.77
N SER A 189 -17.57 2.34 -22.05
CA SER A 189 -16.57 2.84 -22.99
C SER A 189 -16.55 4.38 -23.03
N THR A 190 -17.72 5.01 -23.02
CA THR A 190 -17.90 6.47 -22.92
C THR A 190 -17.36 7.07 -21.62
N GLU A 191 -17.56 6.41 -20.48
CA GLU A 191 -17.03 6.87 -19.19
C GLU A 191 -15.49 6.81 -19.13
N VAL A 192 -14.87 5.89 -19.88
CA VAL A 192 -13.41 5.68 -19.93
C VAL A 192 -12.76 6.63 -20.94
N LEU A 193 -13.33 6.75 -22.14
CA LEU A 193 -12.75 7.52 -23.24
C LEU A 193 -13.10 9.01 -23.18
N GLY A 194 -14.24 9.36 -22.58
CA GLY A 194 -14.74 10.75 -22.52
C GLY A 194 -15.42 11.24 -23.80
N TYR A 195 -15.61 10.36 -24.77
CA TYR A 195 -16.36 10.56 -26.01
C TYR A 195 -17.03 9.23 -26.40
N ASP A 196 -18.01 9.28 -27.31
CA ASP A 196 -18.60 8.06 -27.87
C ASP A 196 -17.68 7.50 -28.97
N PRO A 197 -17.11 6.28 -28.80
CA PRO A 197 -16.22 5.71 -29.80
C PRO A 197 -16.91 5.41 -31.14
N TYR A 198 -18.25 5.43 -31.20
CA TYR A 198 -19.03 5.31 -32.42
C TYR A 198 -19.36 6.68 -33.06
N GLU A 199 -19.02 7.78 -32.41
CA GLU A 199 -19.25 9.12 -32.95
C GLU A 199 -18.34 9.35 -34.16
N LEU A 200 -18.97 9.41 -35.33
CA LEU A 200 -18.25 9.67 -36.58
C LEU A 200 -17.74 11.12 -36.57
N PRO A 201 -16.45 11.33 -36.87
CA PRO A 201 -15.91 12.69 -36.96
C PRO A 201 -16.68 13.46 -38.04
N GLN A 202 -16.99 14.72 -37.74
CA GLN A 202 -17.70 15.56 -38.70
C GLN A 202 -16.77 15.88 -39.87
N MET A 203 -17.21 15.49 -41.07
CA MET A 203 -16.45 15.59 -42.31
C MET A 203 -17.19 16.46 -43.30
N LYS A 204 -16.45 17.38 -43.94
CA LYS A 204 -16.99 18.22 -45.01
C LYS A 204 -16.10 18.14 -46.24
N ALA A 205 -16.72 18.16 -47.41
CA ALA A 205 -16.00 18.32 -48.66
C ALA A 205 -15.68 19.81 -48.87
N GLU A 206 -14.41 20.15 -48.98
CA GLU A 206 -13.94 21.49 -49.34
C GLU A 206 -13.28 21.50 -50.72
N PRO A 207 -13.53 22.53 -51.54
CA PRO A 207 -12.88 22.65 -52.84
C PRO A 207 -11.40 23.03 -52.66
N THR A 208 -10.52 22.29 -53.32
CA THR A 208 -9.09 22.57 -53.40
C THR A 208 -8.82 23.55 -54.55
N LYS A 209 -7.64 24.18 -54.53
CA LYS A 209 -7.21 25.13 -55.58
C LYS A 209 -7.15 24.53 -56.98
N SER A 210 -7.15 23.20 -57.12
CA SER A 210 -7.19 22.50 -58.40
C SER A 210 -8.61 22.25 -58.94
N GLY A 211 -9.65 22.74 -58.25
CA GLY A 211 -11.06 22.54 -58.62
C GLY A 211 -11.64 21.17 -58.22
N HIS A 212 -10.86 20.34 -57.54
CA HIS A 212 -11.31 19.06 -56.97
C HIS A 212 -11.79 19.26 -55.53
N SER A 213 -12.49 18.29 -54.95
CA SER A 213 -12.89 18.35 -53.53
C SER A 213 -11.97 17.47 -52.67
N GLN A 214 -11.64 17.95 -51.48
CA GLN A 214 -10.95 17.19 -50.44
C GLN A 214 -11.84 17.05 -49.21
N LEU A 215 -11.82 15.88 -48.58
CA LEU A 215 -12.43 15.67 -47.28
C LEU A 215 -11.58 16.35 -46.20
N VAL A 216 -12.21 17.23 -45.43
CA VAL A 216 -11.58 17.97 -44.32
C VAL A 216 -12.31 17.60 -43.03
N LEU A 217 -11.52 17.26 -42.01
CA LEU A 217 -11.97 17.06 -40.64
C LEU A 217 -12.10 18.42 -39.95
N PHE A 218 -13.19 18.62 -39.22
CA PHE A 218 -13.35 19.79 -38.36
C PHE A 218 -13.73 19.34 -36.94
N PHE A 219 -13.17 20.04 -35.95
CA PHE A 219 -13.27 19.76 -34.52
C PHE A 219 -14.02 20.88 -33.81
#